data_AF-A0A812UFE6-F1
#
_entry.id   AF-A0A812UFE6-F1
#
_cell.length_a   1.000
_cell.length_b   1.000
_cell.length_c   1.000
_cell.angle_alpha   90.00
_cell.angle_beta   90.00
_cell.angle_gamma   90.00
#
_symmetry.space_group_name_H-M   'P 1'
#
loop_
_entity.id
_entity.type
_entity.pdbx_description
1 polymer ?
#
loop_
_entity_poly.entity_id
_entity_poly.type
_entity_poly.pdbx_seq_one_letter_code
_entity_poly.pdbx_strand_id
1 'polypeptide(L)'
;MRPNRWVTGAFVLALCSSFLLVAERCLRERLVFSEHPLFADLAEKIPNYQHVWFAWELVGTRPMKYFEWFFSQEQKYPLNGFGEMVLQKNASWQELCRMDTDGDGITNGEELGDPCCRWQAPAGDFQISRNLEYRRWMTSHPSHPTERNKNIHSFPKSCDEEYDVEEYQRIFRNFYFSRLEGTEETPWSVLKLAAFAFMIIQIGFWIAFDGLGDDLFRSVSPMSSGQRVLLVVASFLYMDFTSGVVHLILDYAPTFLPVLGGLAGGFRYHHEDPTAICRISWFAYASHTHLLAIVVLLVLRLGLPSRGLRFFWIWGLVWSHLFQSAHRWTHFPPEQLAWWKRMLQSVLVLTHERHMEHHQDLQKQFTILSGFGDIVLDPLVKVVPAAHYDYWCVFGVCWFFFPHFLDSWLRADGSQRSQRVSVHEKV
;
A
#
# COMPACT_ATOMS: atom_id res chain seq x y z
N MET A 1 5.20 -8.92 -39.75
CA MET A 1 6.49 -9.24 -39.10
C MET A 1 6.22 -9.54 -37.63
N ARG A 2 6.54 -10.74 -37.13
CA ARG A 2 6.36 -11.04 -35.70
C ARG A 2 7.45 -10.28 -34.92
N PRO A 3 7.12 -9.42 -33.94
CA PRO A 3 8.10 -8.82 -33.04
C PRO A 3 8.97 -9.91 -32.44
N ASN A 4 10.27 -9.65 -32.44
CA ASN A 4 11.28 -10.60 -32.02
C ASN A 4 11.10 -10.88 -30.51
N ARG A 5 10.95 -12.15 -30.11
CA ARG A 5 10.71 -12.59 -28.71
C ARG A 5 11.72 -12.00 -27.72
N TRP A 6 12.91 -11.66 -28.21
CA TRP A 6 13.99 -11.02 -27.47
C TRP A 6 13.68 -9.60 -27.01
N VAL A 7 12.84 -8.84 -27.74
CA VAL A 7 12.54 -7.43 -27.42
C VAL A 7 11.66 -7.33 -26.17
N THR A 8 10.67 -8.21 -26.01
CA THR A 8 9.80 -8.22 -24.83
C THR A 8 10.55 -8.66 -23.57
N GLY A 9 11.38 -9.71 -23.68
CA GLY A 9 12.23 -10.16 -22.57
C GLY A 9 13.25 -9.10 -22.15
N ALA A 10 13.92 -8.45 -23.12
CA ALA A 10 14.86 -7.37 -22.85
C ALA A 10 14.18 -6.13 -22.23
N PHE A 11 12.96 -5.79 -22.65
CA PHE A 11 12.22 -4.66 -22.09
C PHE A 11 11.79 -4.90 -20.63
N VAL A 12 11.29 -6.10 -20.31
CA VAL A 12 10.95 -6.47 -18.93
C VAL A 12 12.19 -6.51 -18.05
N LEU A 13 13.30 -7.09 -18.55
CA LEU A 13 14.58 -7.11 -17.84
C LEU A 13 15.15 -5.71 -17.63
N ALA A 14 15.00 -4.81 -18.60
CA ALA A 14 15.42 -3.41 -18.48
C ALA A 14 14.60 -2.68 -17.41
N LEU A 15 13.28 -2.85 -17.39
CA LEU A 15 12.41 -2.27 -16.35
C LEU A 15 12.75 -2.81 -14.96
N CYS A 16 12.93 -4.12 -14.82
CA CYS A 16 13.36 -4.74 -13.56
C CYS A 16 14.74 -4.22 -13.13
N SER A 17 15.70 -4.11 -14.04
CA SER A 17 17.05 -3.60 -13.74
C SER A 17 17.03 -2.13 -13.33
N SER A 18 16.28 -1.28 -14.02
CA SER A 18 16.12 0.13 -13.64
C SER A 18 15.45 0.27 -12.28
N PHE A 19 14.45 -0.56 -11.97
CA PHE A 19 13.79 -0.55 -10.67
C PHE A 19 14.71 -1.04 -9.56
N LEU A 20 15.50 -2.09 -9.81
CA LEU A 20 16.53 -2.58 -8.88
C LEU A 20 17.59 -1.53 -8.59
N LEU A 21 18.00 -0.72 -9.58
CA LEU A 21 18.93 0.40 -9.36
C LEU A 21 18.32 1.51 -8.51
N VAL A 22 17.01 1.80 -8.69
CA VAL A 22 16.30 2.75 -7.83
C VAL A 22 16.15 2.21 -6.41
N ALA A 23 15.84 0.92 -6.26
CA ALA A 23 15.76 0.23 -4.97
C ALA A 23 17.13 0.19 -4.28
N GLU A 24 18.21 -0.14 -5.00
CA GLU A 24 19.59 -0.10 -4.49
C GLU A 24 19.97 1.31 -4.03
N ARG A 25 19.57 2.34 -4.78
CA ARG A 25 19.82 3.73 -4.39
C ARG A 25 19.03 4.12 -3.14
N CYS A 26 17.76 3.72 -3.03
CA CYS A 26 16.95 3.95 -1.82
C CYS A 26 17.53 3.20 -0.62
N LEU A 27 17.98 1.95 -0.81
CA LEU A 27 18.67 1.16 0.21
C LEU A 27 19.98 1.83 0.65
N ARG A 28 20.76 2.40 -0.29
CA ARG A 28 21.95 3.19 0.05
C ARG A 28 21.63 4.48 0.81
N GLU A 29 20.54 5.16 0.48
CA GLU A 29 20.09 6.35 1.24
C GLU A 29 19.64 5.98 2.67
N ARG A 30 19.04 4.79 2.85
CA ARG A 30 18.72 4.23 4.17
C ARG A 30 19.98 3.87 4.97
N LEU A 31 21.03 3.41 4.30
CA LEU A 31 22.34 3.13 4.92
C LEU A 31 23.01 4.42 5.44
N VAL A 32 22.81 5.56 4.78
CA VAL A 32 23.33 6.86 5.24
C VAL A 32 22.69 7.30 6.57
N PHE A 33 21.41 6.99 6.82
CA PHE A 33 20.76 7.23 8.11
C PHE A 33 21.26 6.29 9.24
N SER A 34 21.85 5.14 8.90
CA SER A 34 22.25 4.10 9.86
C SER A 34 23.65 4.28 10.48
N GLU A 35 24.40 5.31 10.10
CA GLU A 35 25.80 5.44 10.53
C GLU A 35 25.97 5.83 12.00
N HIS A 36 24.94 6.40 12.65
CA HIS A 36 24.98 6.63 14.09
C HIS A 36 24.35 5.43 14.83
N PRO A 37 25.11 4.67 15.66
CA PRO A 37 24.61 3.45 16.33
C PRO A 37 23.34 3.66 17.14
N LEU A 38 23.13 4.88 17.66
CA LEU A 38 21.92 5.23 18.39
C LEU A 38 20.65 5.10 17.54
N PHE A 39 20.74 5.41 16.24
CA PHE A 39 19.61 5.50 15.34
C PHE A 39 19.30 4.20 14.58
N ALA A 40 20.23 3.24 14.58
CA ALA A 40 20.08 1.96 13.88
C ALA A 40 18.85 1.16 14.36
N ASP A 41 18.55 1.22 15.67
CA ASP A 41 17.51 0.41 16.31
C ASP A 41 16.39 1.26 16.93
N LEU A 42 16.08 2.44 16.37
CA LEU A 42 15.01 3.29 16.93
C LEU A 42 13.64 2.64 16.90
N ALA A 43 13.39 1.76 15.93
CA ALA A 43 12.19 0.95 15.89
C ALA A 43 12.00 0.10 17.15
N GLU A 44 13.09 -0.24 17.84
CA GLU A 44 13.09 -0.98 19.10
C GLU A 44 13.16 -0.05 20.32
N LYS A 45 13.24 1.26 20.13
CA LYS A 45 13.40 2.24 21.22
C LYS A 45 12.27 3.26 21.30
N ILE A 46 11.47 3.44 20.24
CA ILE A 46 10.42 4.47 20.17
C ILE A 46 9.11 3.80 19.71
N PRO A 47 7.98 3.98 20.42
CA PRO A 47 6.70 3.47 20.00
C PRO A 47 6.29 4.02 18.66
N ASN A 48 5.60 3.19 17.89
CA ASN A 48 5.05 3.60 16.61
C ASN A 48 6.09 4.17 15.62
N TYR A 49 7.39 4.00 15.89
CA TYR A 49 8.44 4.49 15.02
C TYR A 49 8.17 4.01 13.60
N GLN A 50 7.97 2.70 13.41
CA GLN A 50 7.66 2.13 12.10
C GLN A 50 6.28 2.52 11.54
N HIS A 51 5.31 2.84 12.41
CA HIS A 51 3.89 3.05 12.04
C HIS A 51 3.56 4.49 11.68
N VAL A 52 4.41 5.41 12.14
CA VAL A 52 4.19 6.83 12.02
C VAL A 52 5.28 7.38 11.12
N TRP A 53 4.88 7.79 9.91
CA TRP A 53 5.82 8.05 8.83
C TRP A 53 6.83 9.16 9.11
N PHE A 54 6.48 10.10 10.00
CA PHE A 54 7.38 11.17 10.42
C PHE A 54 8.24 10.79 11.64
N ALA A 55 7.96 9.69 12.33
CA ALA A 55 8.84 9.24 13.41
C ALA A 55 10.25 8.87 12.88
N TRP A 56 10.35 8.61 11.56
CA TRP A 56 11.60 8.36 10.83
C TRP A 56 12.27 9.66 10.39
N GLU A 57 11.49 10.75 10.27
CA GLU A 57 11.96 12.06 9.88
C GLU A 57 12.63 12.69 11.10
N LEU A 58 13.85 12.27 11.41
CA LEU A 58 14.67 12.93 12.44
C LEU A 58 15.45 14.11 11.89
N VAL A 59 15.39 14.35 10.58
CA VAL A 59 16.10 15.42 9.87
C VAL A 59 15.10 16.50 9.46
N GLY A 60 15.49 17.77 9.60
CA GLY A 60 14.63 18.90 9.25
C GLY A 60 14.09 18.83 7.81
N THR A 61 12.78 18.91 7.66
CA THR A 61 11.95 18.61 6.47
C THR A 61 12.10 19.56 5.27
N ARG A 62 13.29 20.14 5.01
CA ARG A 62 13.52 20.96 3.81
C ARG A 62 14.27 20.17 2.74
N PRO A 63 13.61 19.76 1.62
CA PRO A 63 14.25 19.04 0.51
C PRO A 63 15.50 19.76 -0.03
N MET A 64 15.52 21.09 0.05
CA MET A 64 16.61 21.94 -0.41
C MET A 64 17.90 21.78 0.43
N LYS A 65 17.78 21.48 1.73
CA LYS A 65 18.94 21.25 2.61
C LYS A 65 19.60 19.89 2.40
N TYR A 66 18.86 18.89 1.91
CA TYR A 66 19.41 17.56 1.64
C TYR A 66 20.43 17.60 0.47
N PHE A 67 20.09 18.35 -0.58
CA PHE A 67 20.98 18.55 -1.73
C PHE A 67 22.24 19.35 -1.35
N GLU A 68 22.12 20.41 -0.55
CA GLU A 68 23.25 21.20 -0.06
C GLU A 68 24.13 20.42 0.93
N TRP A 69 23.53 19.62 1.82
CA TRP A 69 24.25 18.74 2.75
C TRP A 69 25.08 17.68 2.01
N PHE A 70 24.56 17.09 0.94
CA PHE A 70 25.28 16.07 0.14
C PHE A 70 26.64 16.57 -0.39
N PHE A 71 26.82 17.90 -0.52
CA PHE A 71 28.05 18.52 -0.99
C PHE A 71 28.85 19.26 0.12
N SER A 72 28.38 19.20 1.37
CA SER A 72 29.00 19.85 2.53
C SER A 72 30.08 18.97 3.18
N GLN A 73 31.23 19.55 3.55
CA GLN A 73 32.33 18.88 4.24
C GLN A 73 32.11 18.77 5.77
N GLU A 74 31.09 19.43 6.33
CA GLU A 74 30.72 19.31 7.74
C GLU A 74 29.60 18.27 7.93
N GLN A 75 29.98 17.15 8.54
CA GLN A 75 29.18 15.93 8.74
C GLN A 75 28.18 16.01 9.90
N LYS A 76 27.56 17.17 10.18
CA LYS A 76 26.56 17.26 11.26
C LYS A 76 25.15 17.29 10.68
N TYR A 77 24.43 16.17 10.81
CA TYR A 77 23.04 16.02 10.36
C TYR A 77 22.16 17.11 11.00
N PRO A 78 21.38 17.89 10.21
CA PRO A 78 20.45 18.87 10.76
C PRO A 78 19.22 18.15 11.29
N LEU A 79 19.30 17.68 12.54
CA LEU A 79 18.18 17.04 13.20
C LEU A 79 17.03 18.03 13.42
N ASN A 80 15.79 17.53 13.44
CA ASN A 80 14.67 18.29 13.97
C ASN A 80 14.64 18.21 15.51
N GLY A 81 13.72 18.95 16.15
CA GLY A 81 13.65 19.02 17.61
C GLY A 81 13.59 17.65 18.29
N PHE A 82 12.81 16.72 17.75
CA PHE A 82 12.69 15.36 18.27
C PHE A 82 13.97 14.56 18.06
N GLY A 83 14.59 14.63 16.88
CA GLY A 83 15.89 14.01 16.62
C GLY A 83 16.98 14.49 17.58
N GLU A 84 17.02 15.79 17.87
CA GLU A 84 17.94 16.36 18.87
C GLU A 84 17.66 15.80 20.27
N MET A 85 16.40 15.71 20.67
CA MET A 85 16.03 15.14 21.97
C MET A 85 16.37 13.65 22.05
N VAL A 86 16.16 12.89 20.98
CA VAL A 86 16.56 11.47 20.91
C VAL A 86 18.07 11.32 21.16
N LEU A 87 18.91 12.17 20.55
CA LEU A 87 20.34 12.18 20.84
C LEU A 87 20.63 12.53 22.31
N GLN A 88 20.04 13.62 22.82
CA GLN A 88 20.29 14.12 24.17
C GLN A 88 19.88 13.11 25.25
N LYS A 89 18.79 12.38 25.00
CA LYS A 89 18.23 11.38 25.93
C LYS A 89 18.73 9.96 25.67
N ASN A 90 19.74 9.80 24.79
CA ASN A 90 20.29 8.50 24.43
C ASN A 90 19.20 7.48 24.01
N ALA A 91 18.18 7.96 23.28
CA ALA A 91 16.99 7.21 22.86
C ALA A 91 16.20 6.52 24.01
N SER A 92 16.25 7.06 25.24
CA SER A 92 15.45 6.59 26.37
C SER A 92 13.98 7.01 26.21
N TRP A 93 13.11 6.07 25.84
CA TRP A 93 11.68 6.36 25.69
C TRP A 93 11.04 6.90 26.96
N GLN A 94 11.41 6.36 28.13
CA GLN A 94 10.85 6.80 29.42
C GLN A 94 11.13 8.28 29.69
N GLU A 95 12.27 8.80 29.23
CA GLU A 95 12.59 10.22 29.34
C GLU A 95 11.92 11.03 28.23
N LEU A 96 11.98 10.54 26.98
CA LEU A 96 11.42 11.23 25.83
C LEU A 96 9.90 11.37 25.94
N CYS A 97 9.20 10.32 26.35
CA CYS A 97 7.75 10.24 26.36
C CYS A 97 7.07 11.40 27.08
N ARG A 98 7.65 11.88 28.19
CA ARG A 98 7.07 12.93 29.03
C ARG A 98 7.43 14.34 28.58
N MET A 99 8.29 14.48 27.58
CA MET A 99 8.69 15.76 27.04
C MET A 99 7.63 16.26 26.07
N ASP A 100 7.41 17.56 26.06
CA ASP A 100 6.72 18.28 24.99
C ASP A 100 7.82 18.93 24.15
N THR A 101 8.21 18.25 23.07
CA THR A 101 9.42 18.63 22.32
C THR A 101 9.22 19.89 21.49
N ASP A 102 8.00 20.12 20.99
CA ASP A 102 7.69 21.25 20.12
C ASP A 102 6.92 22.37 20.82
N GLY A 103 6.54 22.18 22.09
CA GLY A 103 6.00 23.19 22.98
C GLY A 103 4.51 23.45 22.74
N ASP A 104 3.78 22.52 22.13
CA ASP A 104 2.38 22.69 21.78
C ASP A 104 1.41 22.31 22.92
N GLY A 105 1.93 21.74 24.02
CA GLY A 105 1.19 21.29 25.18
C GLY A 105 0.82 19.80 25.14
N ILE A 106 1.26 19.05 24.12
CA ILE A 106 1.08 17.61 24.00
C ILE A 106 2.44 16.92 24.19
N THR A 107 2.49 15.91 25.04
CA THR A 107 3.72 15.16 25.28
C THR A 107 4.01 14.21 24.12
N ASN A 108 5.30 13.91 23.87
CA ASN A 108 5.74 12.94 22.86
C ASN A 108 5.00 11.59 23.00
N GLY A 109 4.69 11.17 24.24
CA GLY A 109 3.90 9.97 24.51
C GLY A 109 2.48 10.06 23.99
N GLU A 110 1.79 11.16 24.24
CA GLU A 110 0.45 11.40 23.70
C GLU A 110 0.45 11.46 22.16
N GLU A 111 1.49 12.05 21.58
CA GLU A 111 1.64 12.15 20.13
C GLU A 111 1.96 10.83 19.45
N LEU A 112 2.83 10.02 20.05
CA LEU A 112 3.24 8.71 19.52
C LEU A 112 2.40 7.56 20.10
N GLY A 113 1.25 7.85 20.71
CA GLY A 113 0.26 6.83 21.08
C GLY A 113 0.58 5.99 22.32
N ASP A 114 1.51 6.45 23.16
CA ASP A 114 1.82 5.92 24.49
C ASP A 114 1.72 7.01 25.58
N PRO A 115 0.51 7.53 25.87
CA PRO A 115 0.31 8.64 26.81
C PRO A 115 0.71 8.32 28.25
N CYS A 116 0.82 7.04 28.60
CA CYS A 116 1.23 6.61 29.94
C CYS A 116 2.71 6.25 30.04
N CYS A 117 3.49 6.41 28.96
CA CYS A 117 4.90 6.03 28.93
C CYS A 117 5.14 4.58 29.35
N ARG A 118 4.26 3.67 28.94
CA ARG A 118 4.31 2.24 29.31
C ARG A 118 4.95 1.39 28.21
N TRP A 119 5.27 1.99 27.06
CA TRP A 119 5.82 1.28 25.92
C TRP A 119 7.12 0.58 26.23
N GLN A 120 7.20 -0.64 25.72
CA GLN A 120 8.35 -1.52 25.79
C GLN A 120 8.59 -2.08 24.39
N ALA A 121 9.88 -2.21 24.07
CA ALA A 121 10.38 -2.79 22.82
C ALA A 121 9.73 -4.16 22.52
N PRO A 122 9.64 -4.55 21.24
CA PRO A 122 8.53 -5.33 20.72
C PRO A 122 8.35 -6.68 21.43
N ALA A 123 7.24 -6.82 22.15
CA ALA A 123 6.74 -8.07 22.68
C ALA A 123 5.75 -8.79 21.72
N GLY A 124 5.80 -8.53 20.40
CA GLY A 124 4.92 -9.15 19.40
C GLY A 124 3.82 -8.22 18.87
N ASP A 125 2.73 -8.80 18.32
CA ASP A 125 1.61 -8.07 17.70
C ASP A 125 0.95 -7.06 18.68
N PHE A 126 0.44 -5.92 18.17
CA PHE A 126 -0.31 -4.93 18.96
C PHE A 126 -1.44 -5.61 19.73
N GLN A 127 -1.45 -5.47 21.06
CA GLN A 127 -2.52 -5.95 21.91
C GLN A 127 -2.74 -4.98 23.06
N ILE A 128 -3.85 -4.25 22.99
CA ILE A 128 -4.25 -3.29 24.04
C ILE A 128 -4.29 -3.94 25.43
N SER A 129 -4.69 -5.21 25.52
CA SER A 129 -4.79 -5.96 26.78
C SER A 129 -3.45 -6.20 27.49
N ARG A 130 -2.32 -5.98 26.82
CA ARG A 130 -0.99 -6.12 27.43
C ARG A 130 -0.53 -4.87 28.17
N ASN A 131 -1.25 -3.76 28.03
CA ASN A 131 -0.93 -2.46 28.64
C ASN A 131 0.50 -1.96 28.35
N LEU A 132 1.12 -2.44 27.26
CA LEU A 132 2.43 -1.97 26.82
C LEU A 132 2.27 -0.72 25.96
N GLU A 133 1.25 -0.64 25.14
CA GLU A 133 1.02 0.51 24.26
C GLU A 133 -0.47 0.80 24.15
N TYR A 134 -0.83 2.08 23.99
CA TYR A 134 -2.25 2.46 23.96
C TYR A 134 -2.81 2.48 22.54
N ARG A 135 -2.22 3.23 21.60
CA ARG A 135 -2.77 3.36 20.23
C ARG A 135 -1.71 3.54 19.16
N ARG A 136 -2.06 3.21 17.91
CA ARG A 136 -1.27 3.48 16.70
C ARG A 136 -1.95 4.43 15.71
N TRP A 137 -3.14 4.91 16.08
CA TRP A 137 -3.96 5.84 15.31
C TRP A 137 -4.00 7.20 16.00
N MET A 138 -4.35 8.23 15.23
CA MET A 138 -4.46 9.62 15.70
C MET A 138 -3.17 10.17 16.35
N THR A 139 -2.02 9.80 15.79
CA THR A 139 -0.70 10.26 16.22
C THR A 139 -0.33 11.62 15.60
N SER A 140 0.63 12.35 16.17
CA SER A 140 1.18 13.61 15.63
C SER A 140 2.70 13.68 15.73
N HIS A 141 3.28 14.65 15.03
CA HIS A 141 4.72 14.78 14.91
C HIS A 141 5.32 15.55 16.08
N PRO A 142 6.23 14.94 16.87
CA PRO A 142 6.85 15.60 18.03
C PRO A 142 7.87 16.70 17.74
N SER A 143 7.78 17.35 16.59
CA SER A 143 8.62 18.49 16.23
C SER A 143 7.82 19.54 15.44
N HIS A 144 6.51 19.35 15.32
CA HIS A 144 5.63 20.15 14.51
C HIS A 144 4.35 20.43 15.28
N PRO A 145 4.29 21.60 15.95
CA PRO A 145 3.16 21.96 16.80
C PRO A 145 1.84 21.78 16.08
N THR A 146 0.90 21.09 16.72
CA THR A 146 -0.41 20.78 16.13
C THR A 146 -1.55 21.20 17.03
N GLU A 147 -2.51 21.93 16.45
CA GLU A 147 -3.79 22.21 17.10
C GLU A 147 -4.78 21.04 16.97
N ARG A 148 -4.48 20.04 16.12
CA ARG A 148 -5.42 19.00 15.69
C ARG A 148 -5.81 18.03 16.82
N ASN A 149 -4.92 17.84 17.80
CA ASN A 149 -5.04 16.77 18.80
C ASN A 149 -5.41 17.25 20.21
N LYS A 150 -5.43 18.56 20.47
CA LYS A 150 -5.63 19.13 21.82
C LYS A 150 -7.00 18.86 22.43
N ASN A 151 -8.02 18.59 21.61
CA ASN A 151 -9.42 18.47 22.04
C ASN A 151 -9.97 17.04 22.06
N ILE A 152 -9.12 16.03 21.87
CA ILE A 152 -9.61 14.65 21.71
C ILE A 152 -9.18 13.81 22.92
N HIS A 153 -10.17 13.34 23.66
CA HIS A 153 -10.03 12.36 24.75
C HIS A 153 -9.64 10.98 24.20
N SER A 154 -8.45 10.89 23.60
CA SER A 154 -7.87 9.68 23.00
C SER A 154 -6.85 9.01 23.94
N PHE A 155 -7.04 9.20 25.25
CA PHE A 155 -6.13 8.76 26.30
C PHE A 155 -6.89 7.89 27.30
N PRO A 156 -6.20 6.95 27.98
CA PRO A 156 -6.81 6.19 29.06
C PRO A 156 -7.23 7.11 30.20
N LYS A 157 -8.29 6.74 30.93
CA LYS A 157 -8.79 7.51 32.09
C LYS A 157 -7.75 7.62 33.21
N SER A 158 -6.92 6.59 33.36
CA SER A 158 -5.86 6.50 34.36
C SER A 158 -4.67 5.75 33.80
N CYS A 159 -3.46 6.20 34.18
CA CYS A 159 -2.20 5.52 33.91
C CYS A 159 -1.77 4.58 35.04
N ASP A 160 -2.67 4.25 35.97
CA ASP A 160 -2.47 3.27 37.05
C ASP A 160 -3.33 2.01 36.89
N GLU A 161 -4.30 2.03 35.96
CA GLU A 161 -5.25 0.93 35.73
C GLU A 161 -4.93 0.17 34.43
N GLU A 162 -5.58 -0.99 34.25
CA GLU A 162 -5.58 -1.70 32.96
C GLU A 162 -6.38 -0.91 31.92
N TYR A 163 -6.02 -1.04 30.64
CA TYR A 163 -6.77 -0.37 29.58
C TYR A 163 -8.15 -1.00 29.42
N ASP A 164 -9.18 -0.15 29.50
CA ASP A 164 -10.56 -0.50 29.20
C ASP A 164 -10.70 -0.75 27.69
N VAL A 165 -10.76 -2.03 27.31
CA VAL A 165 -10.80 -2.46 25.91
C VAL A 165 -12.08 -2.01 25.21
N GLU A 166 -13.23 -2.02 25.92
CA GLU A 166 -14.51 -1.61 25.33
C GLU A 166 -14.51 -0.11 25.05
N GLU A 167 -14.02 0.68 26.01
CA GLU A 167 -13.87 2.12 25.84
C GLU A 167 -12.87 2.46 24.75
N TYR A 168 -11.72 1.76 24.70
CA TYR A 168 -10.74 1.91 23.63
C TYR A 168 -11.38 1.69 22.24
N GLN A 169 -12.11 0.60 22.08
CA GLN A 169 -12.78 0.28 20.81
C GLN A 169 -13.85 1.32 20.46
N ARG A 170 -14.58 1.83 21.45
CA ARG A 170 -15.55 2.92 21.26
C ARG A 170 -14.86 4.20 20.78
N ILE A 171 -13.74 4.60 21.40
CA ILE A 171 -12.97 5.78 20.99
C ILE A 171 -12.40 5.58 19.58
N PHE A 172 -11.81 4.42 19.29
CA PHE A 172 -11.28 4.10 17.96
C PHE A 172 -12.36 4.18 16.89
N ARG A 173 -13.55 3.60 17.14
CA ARG A 173 -14.69 3.69 16.22
C ARG A 173 -15.11 5.14 15.98
N ASN A 174 -15.14 5.97 17.01
CA ASN A 174 -15.44 7.40 16.88
C ASN A 174 -14.39 8.13 16.05
N PHE A 175 -13.10 7.82 16.25
CA PHE A 175 -12.01 8.34 15.41
C PHE A 175 -12.19 7.92 13.94
N TYR A 176 -12.44 6.63 13.70
CA TYR A 176 -12.58 6.05 12.37
C TYR A 176 -13.67 6.75 11.55
N PHE A 177 -14.77 7.17 12.19
CA PHE A 177 -15.87 7.88 11.54
C PHE A 177 -15.92 9.38 11.81
N SER A 178 -14.89 9.96 12.45
CA SER A 178 -14.93 11.31 13.02
C SER A 178 -15.24 12.43 12.02
N ARG A 179 -14.99 12.19 10.72
CA ARG A 179 -15.10 13.20 9.66
C ARG A 179 -15.95 12.73 8.49
N LEU A 180 -16.93 11.87 8.71
CA LEU A 180 -17.73 11.31 7.61
C LEU A 180 -18.48 12.38 6.78
N GLU A 181 -18.87 13.49 7.40
CA GLU A 181 -19.64 14.55 6.77
C GLU A 181 -18.79 15.47 5.88
N GLY A 182 -19.44 16.07 4.88
CA GLY A 182 -18.83 17.04 3.97
C GLY A 182 -18.36 16.44 2.64
N THR A 183 -17.74 17.29 1.83
CA THR A 183 -17.19 16.94 0.52
C THR A 183 -15.82 17.56 0.36
N GLU A 184 -14.88 16.80 -0.18
CA GLU A 184 -13.57 17.30 -0.55
C GLU A 184 -13.51 17.52 -2.06
N GLU A 185 -13.15 18.73 -2.48
CA GLU A 185 -12.97 19.04 -3.88
C GLU A 185 -11.73 18.34 -4.43
N THR A 186 -11.94 17.45 -5.40
CA THR A 186 -10.84 16.82 -6.15
C THR A 186 -10.82 17.38 -7.57
N PRO A 187 -9.83 18.20 -7.93
CA PRO A 187 -9.75 18.72 -9.29
C PRO A 187 -9.55 17.59 -10.30
N TRP A 188 -10.08 17.79 -11.50
CA TRP A 188 -9.93 16.83 -12.59
C TRP A 188 -8.47 16.68 -12.99
N SER A 189 -8.00 15.44 -13.07
CA SER A 189 -6.70 15.12 -13.63
C SER A 189 -6.84 14.73 -15.09
N VAL A 190 -6.36 15.59 -15.98
CA VAL A 190 -6.30 15.32 -17.44
C VAL A 190 -5.57 14.00 -17.71
N LEU A 191 -4.50 13.72 -16.94
CA LEU A 191 -3.75 12.47 -17.05
C LEU A 191 -4.61 11.24 -16.72
N LYS A 192 -5.38 11.27 -15.63
CA LYS A 192 -6.28 10.17 -15.26
C LYS A 192 -7.41 9.98 -16.28
N LEU A 193 -7.94 11.07 -16.85
CA LEU A 193 -8.94 11.00 -17.92
C LEU A 193 -8.36 10.40 -19.21
N ALA A 194 -7.17 10.82 -19.61
CA ALA A 194 -6.46 10.25 -20.75
C ALA A 194 -6.14 8.76 -20.53
N ALA A 195 -5.78 8.39 -19.30
CA ALA A 195 -5.57 6.99 -18.89
C ALA A 195 -6.82 6.14 -19.05
N PHE A 196 -7.94 6.65 -18.55
CA PHE A 196 -9.23 5.99 -18.69
C PHE A 196 -9.62 5.83 -20.16
N ALA A 197 -9.47 6.88 -20.97
CA ALA A 197 -9.75 6.82 -22.41
C ALA A 197 -8.86 5.79 -23.13
N PHE A 198 -7.56 5.77 -22.85
CA PHE A 198 -6.63 4.79 -23.41
C PHE A 198 -7.03 3.35 -23.04
N MET A 199 -7.41 3.13 -21.77
CA MET A 199 -7.91 1.83 -21.32
C MET A 199 -9.14 1.39 -22.13
N ILE A 200 -10.15 2.25 -22.28
CA ILE A 200 -11.35 1.92 -23.07
C ILE A 200 -11.01 1.62 -24.53
N ILE A 201 -10.14 2.42 -25.16
CA ILE A 201 -9.70 2.18 -26.54
C ILE A 201 -9.00 0.83 -26.68
N GLN A 202 -8.10 0.50 -25.75
CA GLN A 202 -7.36 -0.76 -25.80
C GLN A 202 -8.25 -1.98 -25.58
N ILE A 203 -9.22 -1.90 -24.67
CA ILE A 203 -10.24 -2.93 -24.47
C ILE A 203 -11.08 -3.09 -25.74
N GLY A 204 -11.56 -1.98 -26.32
CA GLY A 204 -12.32 -1.98 -27.57
C GLY A 204 -11.54 -2.63 -28.73
N PHE A 205 -10.25 -2.34 -28.83
CA PHE A 205 -9.37 -2.98 -29.82
C PHE A 205 -9.31 -4.51 -29.61
N TRP A 206 -9.17 -4.97 -28.36
CA TRP A 206 -9.13 -6.42 -28.08
C TRP A 206 -10.45 -7.12 -28.38
N ILE A 207 -11.58 -6.47 -28.07
CA ILE A 207 -12.92 -6.99 -28.36
C ILE A 207 -13.10 -7.14 -29.87
N ALA A 208 -12.74 -6.10 -30.64
CA ALA A 208 -12.96 -6.06 -32.08
C ALA A 208 -11.99 -6.94 -32.89
N PHE A 209 -10.71 -7.00 -32.48
CA PHE A 209 -9.65 -7.55 -33.33
C PHE A 209 -8.85 -8.71 -32.73
N ASP A 210 -8.75 -8.84 -31.41
CA ASP A 210 -7.89 -9.84 -30.76
C ASP A 210 -8.67 -10.98 -30.08
N GLY A 211 -9.95 -11.14 -30.44
CA GLY A 211 -10.79 -12.28 -30.07
C GLY A 211 -11.40 -12.23 -28.67
N LEU A 212 -11.13 -11.19 -27.88
CA LEU A 212 -11.69 -11.05 -26.55
C LEU A 212 -13.23 -11.04 -26.56
N GLY A 213 -13.84 -10.51 -27.63
CA GLY A 213 -15.29 -10.51 -27.79
C GLY A 213 -15.90 -11.92 -27.86
N ASP A 214 -15.21 -12.87 -28.50
CA ASP A 214 -15.64 -14.27 -28.52
C ASP A 214 -15.58 -14.87 -27.11
N ASP A 215 -14.50 -14.57 -26.39
CA ASP A 215 -14.21 -15.16 -25.08
C ASP A 215 -15.17 -14.63 -24.00
N LEU A 216 -15.59 -13.36 -24.11
CA LEU A 216 -16.54 -12.71 -23.19
C LEU A 216 -18.01 -13.02 -23.48
N PHE A 217 -18.42 -12.97 -24.75
CA PHE A 217 -19.86 -12.88 -25.09
C PHE A 217 -20.39 -14.05 -25.91
N ARG A 218 -19.52 -14.81 -26.58
CA ARG A 218 -19.97 -15.87 -27.49
C ARG A 218 -19.94 -17.24 -26.80
N SER A 219 -20.92 -18.06 -27.17
CA SER A 219 -20.97 -19.48 -26.77
C SER A 219 -19.84 -20.29 -27.41
N VAL A 220 -19.40 -19.90 -28.61
CA VAL A 220 -18.28 -20.51 -29.33
C VAL A 220 -17.03 -19.66 -29.13
N SER A 221 -16.22 -20.04 -28.14
CA SER A 221 -14.89 -19.48 -27.87
C SER A 221 -13.84 -20.59 -28.00
N PRO A 222 -12.63 -20.29 -28.50
CA PRO A 222 -11.51 -21.23 -28.45
C PRO A 222 -11.12 -21.64 -27.02
N MET A 223 -11.47 -20.83 -26.01
CA MET A 223 -11.28 -21.15 -24.60
C MET A 223 -12.48 -21.92 -24.06
N SER A 224 -12.22 -23.05 -23.40
CA SER A 224 -13.25 -23.80 -22.70
C SER A 224 -13.87 -23.00 -21.55
N SER A 225 -15.11 -23.33 -21.17
CA SER A 225 -15.77 -22.69 -20.02
C SER A 225 -14.98 -22.87 -18.72
N GLY A 226 -14.36 -24.03 -18.50
CA GLY A 226 -13.50 -24.29 -17.34
C GLY A 226 -12.29 -23.35 -17.30
N GLN A 227 -11.62 -23.12 -18.44
CA GLN A 227 -10.50 -22.18 -18.53
C GLN A 227 -10.94 -20.74 -18.26
N ARG A 228 -12.11 -20.32 -18.76
CA ARG A 228 -12.65 -18.98 -18.48
C ARG A 228 -12.88 -18.79 -16.99
N VAL A 229 -13.61 -19.70 -16.33
CA VAL A 229 -13.86 -19.64 -14.89
C VAL A 229 -12.55 -19.62 -14.10
N LEU A 230 -11.60 -20.50 -14.44
CA LEU A 230 -10.30 -20.53 -13.78
C LEU A 230 -9.57 -19.19 -13.88
N LEU A 231 -9.55 -18.53 -15.04
CA LEU A 231 -8.89 -17.24 -15.20
C LEU A 231 -9.62 -16.09 -14.49
N VAL A 232 -10.95 -16.14 -14.38
CA VAL A 232 -11.73 -15.20 -13.56
C VAL A 232 -11.34 -15.33 -12.08
N VAL A 233 -11.32 -16.55 -11.55
CA VAL A 233 -10.95 -16.81 -10.16
C VAL A 233 -9.47 -16.49 -9.90
N ALA A 234 -8.58 -16.90 -10.80
CA ALA A 234 -7.15 -16.61 -10.70
C ALA A 234 -6.88 -15.10 -10.73
N SER A 235 -7.56 -14.36 -11.61
CA SER A 235 -7.43 -12.89 -11.63
C SER A 235 -8.00 -12.25 -10.36
N PHE A 236 -9.09 -12.77 -9.79
CA PHE A 236 -9.63 -12.27 -8.53
C PHE A 236 -8.62 -12.43 -7.39
N LEU A 237 -8.11 -13.64 -7.17
CA LEU A 237 -7.12 -13.93 -6.12
C LEU A 237 -5.82 -13.16 -6.33
N TYR A 238 -5.38 -13.06 -7.58
CA TYR A 238 -4.20 -12.27 -7.94
C TYR A 238 -4.41 -10.79 -7.62
N MET A 239 -5.55 -10.21 -7.99
CA MET A 239 -5.82 -8.79 -7.74
C MET A 239 -6.07 -8.48 -6.28
N ASP A 240 -6.65 -9.40 -5.51
CA ASP A 240 -6.77 -9.29 -4.06
C ASP A 240 -5.39 -9.21 -3.39
N PHE A 241 -4.51 -10.17 -3.67
CA PHE A 241 -3.13 -10.15 -3.16
C PHE A 241 -2.35 -8.93 -3.66
N THR A 242 -2.50 -8.57 -4.94
CA THR A 242 -1.87 -7.36 -5.52
C THR A 242 -2.32 -6.10 -4.79
N SER A 243 -3.60 -6.03 -4.42
CA SER A 243 -4.13 -4.88 -3.67
C SER A 243 -3.44 -4.73 -2.32
N GLY A 244 -3.17 -5.85 -1.62
CA GLY A 244 -2.45 -5.83 -0.35
C GLY A 244 -0.97 -5.48 -0.48
N VAL A 245 -0.28 -6.01 -1.50
CA VAL A 245 1.13 -5.65 -1.75
C VAL A 245 1.27 -4.15 -2.06
N VAL A 246 0.40 -3.61 -2.92
CA VAL A 246 0.42 -2.18 -3.26
C VAL A 246 0.07 -1.32 -2.05
N HIS A 247 -0.94 -1.71 -1.26
CA HIS A 247 -1.31 -1.01 -0.04
C HIS A 247 -0.14 -0.95 0.94
N LEU A 248 0.47 -2.09 1.26
CA LEU A 248 1.67 -2.19 2.11
C LEU A 248 2.78 -1.26 1.63
N ILE A 249 3.12 -1.31 0.33
CA ILE A 249 4.15 -0.43 -0.22
C ILE A 249 3.79 1.04 0.03
N LEU A 250 2.55 1.44 -0.23
CA LEU A 250 2.13 2.84 -0.15
C LEU A 250 2.00 3.36 1.29
N ASP A 251 1.73 2.49 2.26
CA ASP A 251 1.69 2.86 3.68
C ASP A 251 3.09 3.30 4.16
N TYR A 252 4.11 2.53 3.76
CA TYR A 252 5.47 2.69 4.28
C TYR A 252 6.42 3.47 3.35
N ALA A 253 6.09 3.63 2.07
CA ALA A 253 6.95 4.35 1.12
C ALA A 253 7.08 5.85 1.46
N PRO A 254 8.30 6.43 1.45
CA PRO A 254 8.49 7.85 1.72
C PRO A 254 7.74 8.76 0.74
N THR A 255 7.17 9.84 1.27
CA THR A 255 6.40 10.85 0.52
C THR A 255 7.26 11.70 -0.42
N PHE A 256 8.58 11.73 -0.23
CA PHE A 256 9.50 12.45 -1.12
C PHE A 256 9.85 11.69 -2.39
N LEU A 257 9.51 10.39 -2.50
CA LEU A 257 9.85 9.59 -3.67
C LEU A 257 9.16 10.14 -4.94
N PRO A 258 9.89 10.31 -6.06
CA PRO A 258 9.27 10.72 -7.31
C PRO A 258 8.18 9.74 -7.74
N VAL A 259 7.03 10.25 -8.15
CA VAL A 259 5.82 9.49 -8.55
C VAL A 259 5.15 8.75 -7.38
N LEU A 260 5.87 7.89 -6.65
CA LEU A 260 5.31 7.05 -5.59
C LEU A 260 4.91 7.87 -4.35
N GLY A 261 5.67 8.92 -4.03
CA GLY A 261 5.51 9.69 -2.79
C GLY A 261 4.16 10.40 -2.69
N GLY A 262 3.61 10.87 -3.82
CA GLY A 262 2.26 11.46 -3.84
C GLY A 262 1.16 10.44 -3.56
N LEU A 263 1.32 9.19 -4.02
CA LEU A 263 0.39 8.10 -3.72
C LEU A 263 0.51 7.68 -2.25
N ALA A 264 1.74 7.52 -1.76
CA ALA A 264 2.00 7.19 -0.36
C ALA A 264 1.44 8.26 0.60
N GLY A 265 1.61 9.54 0.26
CA GLY A 265 1.01 10.64 1.02
C GLY A 265 -0.52 10.56 1.09
N GLY A 266 -1.18 10.14 0.01
CA GLY A 266 -2.63 9.92 0.01
C GLY A 266 -3.08 8.77 0.90
N PHE A 267 -2.35 7.66 0.93
CA PHE A 267 -2.62 6.52 1.82
C PHE A 267 -2.39 6.87 3.30
N ARG A 268 -1.30 7.60 3.59
CA ARG A 268 -1.02 8.09 4.94
C ARG A 268 -2.09 9.07 5.43
N TYR A 269 -2.50 10.01 4.58
CA TYR A 269 -3.62 10.91 4.90
C TYR A 269 -4.91 10.14 5.15
N HIS A 270 -5.15 9.06 4.41
CA HIS A 270 -6.28 8.17 4.68
C HIS A 270 -6.20 7.48 6.04
N HIS A 271 -5.02 7.17 6.58
CA HIS A 271 -4.90 6.63 7.95
C HIS A 271 -5.10 7.70 9.03
N GLU A 272 -4.81 8.96 8.74
CA GLU A 272 -5.18 10.08 9.63
C GLU A 272 -6.67 10.41 9.59
N ASP A 273 -7.28 10.27 8.42
CA ASP A 273 -8.68 10.56 8.16
C ASP A 273 -9.30 9.41 7.35
N PRO A 274 -9.71 8.33 8.02
CA PRO A 274 -10.22 7.12 7.36
C PRO A 274 -11.37 7.43 6.39
N THR A 275 -12.25 8.36 6.78
CA THR A 275 -13.39 8.78 5.96
C THR A 275 -13.06 9.71 4.77
N ALA A 276 -11.82 10.16 4.57
CA ALA A 276 -11.48 11.07 3.48
C ALA A 276 -11.88 10.52 2.09
N ILE A 277 -11.71 9.21 1.88
CA ILE A 277 -12.07 8.55 0.63
C ILE A 277 -13.59 8.48 0.40
N CYS A 278 -14.39 8.68 1.45
CA CYS A 278 -15.85 8.77 1.37
C CYS A 278 -16.32 10.14 0.87
N ARG A 279 -15.55 11.20 1.10
CA ARG A 279 -15.90 12.60 0.80
C ARG A 279 -15.51 13.07 -0.60
N ILE A 280 -14.84 12.22 -1.38
CA ILE A 280 -14.48 12.49 -2.77
C ILE A 280 -15.40 11.73 -3.75
N SER A 281 -15.43 12.15 -5.01
CA SER A 281 -16.20 11.43 -6.03
C SER A 281 -15.67 10.00 -6.24
N TRP A 282 -16.55 9.06 -6.58
CA TRP A 282 -16.13 7.68 -6.87
C TRP A 282 -15.08 7.62 -7.98
N PHE A 283 -15.25 8.43 -9.03
CA PHE A 283 -14.29 8.47 -10.11
C PHE A 283 -12.93 9.00 -9.65
N ALA A 284 -12.88 10.09 -8.88
CA ALA A 284 -11.62 10.63 -8.38
C ALA A 284 -10.83 9.60 -7.56
N TYR A 285 -11.54 8.81 -6.75
CA TYR A 285 -10.97 7.74 -5.97
C TYR A 285 -10.52 6.55 -6.83
N ALA A 286 -11.43 5.96 -7.62
CA ALA A 286 -11.15 4.77 -8.43
C ALA A 286 -10.11 5.02 -9.53
N SER A 287 -10.01 6.26 -10.04
CA SER A 287 -9.12 6.61 -11.16
C SER A 287 -7.62 6.56 -10.84
N HIS A 288 -7.22 6.36 -9.59
CA HIS A 288 -5.83 6.03 -9.25
C HIS A 288 -5.37 4.73 -9.92
N THR A 289 -6.26 3.75 -10.08
CA THR A 289 -5.92 2.48 -10.76
C THR A 289 -5.67 2.66 -12.25
N HIS A 290 -6.23 3.70 -12.89
CA HIS A 290 -6.09 3.94 -14.33
C HIS A 290 -4.65 4.28 -14.71
N LEU A 291 -3.92 4.98 -13.85
CA LEU A 291 -2.51 5.33 -14.10
C LEU A 291 -1.64 4.07 -14.18
N LEU A 292 -1.84 3.13 -13.25
CA LEU A 292 -1.16 1.85 -13.26
C LEU A 292 -1.66 0.94 -14.40
N ALA A 293 -2.96 1.00 -14.71
CA ALA A 293 -3.56 0.24 -15.81
C ALA A 293 -2.93 0.59 -17.17
N ILE A 294 -2.60 1.86 -17.45
CA ILE A 294 -1.90 2.20 -18.71
C ILE A 294 -0.57 1.45 -18.81
N VAL A 295 0.22 1.40 -17.74
CA VAL A 295 1.53 0.73 -17.75
C VAL A 295 1.36 -0.74 -18.10
N VAL A 296 0.39 -1.43 -17.48
CA VAL A 296 0.03 -2.82 -17.82
C VAL A 296 -0.37 -2.94 -19.28
N LEU A 297 -1.29 -2.10 -19.72
CA LEU A 297 -1.86 -2.17 -21.08
C LEU A 297 -0.80 -1.88 -22.15
N LEU A 298 0.16 -0.99 -21.89
CA LEU A 298 1.30 -0.75 -22.77
C LEU A 298 2.23 -1.96 -22.82
N VAL A 299 2.58 -2.55 -21.67
CA VAL A 299 3.39 -3.77 -21.59
C VAL A 299 2.70 -4.91 -22.36
N LEU A 300 1.40 -5.09 -22.16
CA LEU A 300 0.61 -6.04 -22.92
C LEU A 300 0.66 -5.72 -24.41
N ARG A 301 0.40 -4.47 -24.82
CA ARG A 301 0.40 -4.09 -26.24
C ARG A 301 1.73 -4.41 -26.93
N LEU A 302 2.85 -4.17 -26.25
CA LEU A 302 4.20 -4.45 -26.76
C LEU A 302 4.58 -5.94 -26.67
N GLY A 303 4.05 -6.67 -25.70
CA GLY A 303 4.39 -8.07 -25.43
C GLY A 303 3.63 -9.12 -26.25
N LEU A 304 2.65 -8.70 -27.05
CA LEU A 304 1.77 -9.57 -27.85
C LEU A 304 1.22 -10.75 -27.02
N PRO A 305 0.29 -10.47 -26.09
CA PRO A 305 -0.13 -11.40 -25.07
C PRO A 305 -0.93 -12.53 -25.69
N SER A 306 -1.01 -13.68 -25.03
CA SER A 306 -2.00 -14.69 -25.43
C SER A 306 -3.44 -14.20 -25.23
N ARG A 307 -4.41 -14.92 -25.81
CA ARG A 307 -5.84 -14.70 -25.54
C ARG A 307 -6.15 -14.85 -24.05
N GLY A 308 -5.57 -15.86 -23.40
CA GLY A 308 -5.75 -16.12 -21.97
C GLY A 308 -5.23 -14.97 -21.10
N LEU A 309 -4.04 -14.42 -21.42
CA LEU A 309 -3.49 -13.29 -20.67
C LEU A 309 -4.32 -12.01 -20.85
N ARG A 310 -4.87 -11.75 -22.04
CA ARG A 310 -5.83 -10.63 -22.24
C ARG A 310 -7.08 -10.82 -21.39
N PHE A 311 -7.66 -12.02 -21.44
CA PHE A 311 -8.87 -12.35 -20.67
C PHE A 311 -8.63 -12.19 -19.17
N PHE A 312 -7.49 -12.67 -18.67
CA PHE A 312 -7.04 -12.48 -17.29
C PHE A 312 -6.98 -11.00 -16.90
N TRP A 313 -6.31 -10.15 -17.69
CA TRP A 313 -6.15 -8.74 -17.37
C TRP A 313 -7.42 -7.92 -17.51
N ILE A 314 -8.37 -8.29 -18.39
CA ILE A 314 -9.68 -7.65 -18.41
C ILE A 314 -10.42 -7.86 -17.10
N TRP A 315 -10.45 -9.08 -16.59
CA TRP A 315 -11.01 -9.34 -15.27
C TRP A 315 -10.18 -8.66 -14.18
N GLY A 316 -8.85 -8.61 -14.32
CA GLY A 316 -7.98 -7.81 -13.44
C GLY A 316 -8.38 -6.33 -13.37
N LEU A 317 -8.73 -5.71 -14.50
CA LEU A 317 -9.23 -4.33 -14.54
C LEU A 317 -10.59 -4.20 -13.86
N VAL A 318 -11.51 -5.15 -14.06
CA VAL A 318 -12.80 -5.19 -13.34
C VAL A 318 -12.57 -5.26 -11.84
N TRP A 319 -11.72 -6.19 -11.39
CA TRP A 319 -11.37 -6.33 -9.98
C TRP A 319 -10.64 -5.12 -9.41
N SER A 320 -9.86 -4.40 -10.23
CA SER A 320 -9.22 -3.17 -9.77
C SER A 320 -10.20 -2.06 -9.41
N HIS A 321 -11.31 -1.95 -10.14
CA HIS A 321 -12.37 -1.02 -9.79
C HIS A 321 -13.20 -1.52 -8.61
N LEU A 322 -13.40 -2.84 -8.53
CA LEU A 322 -14.13 -3.44 -7.43
C LEU A 322 -13.36 -3.30 -6.11
N PHE A 323 -12.04 -3.49 -6.07
CA PHE A 323 -11.28 -3.37 -4.83
C PHE A 323 -11.24 -1.93 -4.32
N GLN A 324 -11.15 -0.93 -5.22
CA GLN A 324 -11.30 0.47 -4.81
C GLN A 324 -12.72 0.66 -4.22
N SER A 325 -13.73 0.16 -4.90
CA SER A 325 -15.11 0.29 -4.40
C SER A 325 -15.31 -0.41 -3.05
N ALA A 326 -14.78 -1.62 -2.88
CA ALA A 326 -14.86 -2.41 -1.66
C ALA A 326 -14.14 -1.70 -0.50
N HIS A 327 -12.91 -1.22 -0.72
CA HIS A 327 -12.17 -0.38 0.23
C HIS A 327 -13.02 0.81 0.67
N ARG A 328 -13.56 1.57 -0.28
CA ARG A 328 -14.39 2.73 0.07
C ARG A 328 -15.63 2.34 0.88
N TRP A 329 -16.25 1.20 0.58
CA TRP A 329 -17.42 0.74 1.32
C TRP A 329 -17.10 0.41 2.78
N THR A 330 -15.89 -0.03 3.12
CA THR A 330 -15.49 -0.27 4.51
C THR A 330 -15.33 1.00 5.35
N HIS A 331 -15.41 2.19 4.73
CA HIS A 331 -15.33 3.48 5.41
C HIS A 331 -16.69 4.19 5.55
N PHE A 332 -17.76 3.55 5.08
CA PHE A 332 -19.12 3.99 5.38
C PHE A 332 -19.69 3.17 6.56
N PRO A 333 -20.46 3.80 7.45
CA PRO A 333 -21.25 3.07 8.42
C PRO A 333 -22.17 2.06 7.71
N PRO A 334 -22.32 0.82 8.20
CA PRO A 334 -23.10 -0.23 7.52
C PRO A 334 -24.52 0.19 7.14
N GLU A 335 -25.17 1.02 7.96
CA GLU A 335 -26.50 1.57 7.75
C GLU A 335 -26.60 2.51 6.53
N GLN A 336 -25.49 3.10 6.09
CA GLN A 336 -25.43 3.95 4.89
C GLN A 336 -25.16 3.15 3.60
N LEU A 337 -24.83 1.86 3.72
CA LEU A 337 -24.59 0.99 2.58
C LEU A 337 -25.87 0.35 2.06
N ALA A 338 -26.05 0.42 0.74
CA ALA A 338 -27.09 -0.34 0.05
C ALA A 338 -27.01 -1.83 0.41
N TRP A 339 -28.17 -2.50 0.51
CA TRP A 339 -28.27 -3.88 0.98
C TRP A 339 -27.39 -4.86 0.20
N TRP A 340 -27.24 -4.67 -1.11
CA TRP A 340 -26.43 -5.56 -1.96
C TRP A 340 -24.92 -5.40 -1.69
N LYS A 341 -24.46 -4.21 -1.26
CA LYS A 341 -23.07 -4.01 -0.84
C LYS A 341 -22.79 -4.78 0.45
N ARG A 342 -23.72 -4.69 1.42
CA ARG A 342 -23.65 -5.47 2.66
C ARG A 342 -23.66 -6.97 2.41
N MET A 343 -24.50 -7.43 1.48
CA MET A 343 -24.52 -8.82 1.04
C MET A 343 -23.15 -9.24 0.45
N LEU A 344 -22.55 -8.42 -0.42
CA LEU A 344 -21.22 -8.70 -0.95
C LEU A 344 -20.15 -8.73 0.14
N GLN A 345 -20.21 -7.82 1.12
CA GLN A 345 -19.27 -7.80 2.25
C GLN A 345 -19.41 -9.04 3.14
N SER A 346 -20.60 -9.64 3.22
CA SER A 346 -20.78 -10.88 3.99
C SER A 346 -20.26 -12.14 3.30
N VAL A 347 -19.91 -12.09 2.00
CA VAL A 347 -19.59 -13.31 1.22
C VAL A 347 -18.32 -13.25 0.38
N LEU A 348 -17.92 -12.07 -0.11
CA LEU A 348 -16.90 -11.97 -1.15
C LEU A 348 -15.94 -10.81 -0.99
N VAL A 349 -16.42 -9.62 -0.61
CA VAL A 349 -15.59 -8.41 -0.54
C VAL A 349 -15.32 -8.00 0.90
N LEU A 350 -14.34 -7.13 1.09
CA LEU A 350 -13.81 -6.72 2.39
C LEU A 350 -14.90 -6.16 3.32
N THR A 351 -14.97 -6.69 4.53
CA THR A 351 -15.87 -6.21 5.59
C THR A 351 -15.34 -4.95 6.26
N HIS A 352 -16.25 -4.17 6.85
CA HIS A 352 -15.91 -2.99 7.65
C HIS A 352 -14.95 -3.33 8.80
N GLU A 353 -15.29 -4.36 9.58
CA GLU A 353 -14.56 -4.76 10.79
C GLU A 353 -13.12 -5.17 10.47
N ARG A 354 -12.94 -5.99 9.44
CA ARG A 354 -11.61 -6.42 8.98
C ARG A 354 -10.72 -5.25 8.55
N HIS A 355 -11.27 -4.26 7.85
CA HIS A 355 -10.45 -3.12 7.43
C HIS A 355 -10.21 -2.12 8.57
N MET A 356 -11.13 -2.01 9.53
CA MET A 356 -10.90 -1.26 10.76
C MET A 356 -9.71 -1.82 11.56
N GLU A 357 -9.57 -3.15 11.65
CA GLU A 357 -8.43 -3.79 12.31
C GLU A 357 -7.09 -3.38 11.67
N HIS A 358 -7.04 -3.22 10.34
CA HIS A 358 -5.88 -2.63 9.66
C HIS A 358 -5.63 -1.20 10.14
N HIS A 359 -6.63 -0.31 10.15
CA HIS A 359 -6.48 1.07 10.65
C HIS A 359 -6.05 1.16 12.12
N GLN A 360 -6.29 0.11 12.91
CA GLN A 360 -5.91 0.06 14.31
C GLN A 360 -4.43 -0.32 14.52
N ASP A 361 -3.86 -1.15 13.65
CA ASP A 361 -2.54 -1.78 13.82
C ASP A 361 -1.51 -1.34 12.74
N LEU A 362 -1.98 -1.08 11.52
CA LEU A 362 -1.23 -0.67 10.32
C LEU A 362 -0.13 -1.66 9.86
N GLN A 363 -0.02 -2.82 10.51
CA GLN A 363 0.99 -3.85 10.22
C GLN A 363 0.44 -5.13 9.58
N LYS A 364 -0.87 -5.25 9.42
CA LYS A 364 -1.54 -6.46 8.92
C LYS A 364 -2.79 -6.10 8.12
N GLN A 365 -3.37 -7.09 7.45
CA GLN A 365 -4.64 -6.96 6.72
C GLN A 365 -4.61 -5.88 5.63
N PHE A 366 -3.58 -5.94 4.79
CA PHE A 366 -3.35 -4.94 3.75
C PHE A 366 -4.29 -5.08 2.56
N THR A 367 -4.89 -6.26 2.31
CA THR A 367 -5.76 -6.40 1.13
C THR A 367 -7.02 -5.54 1.23
N ILE A 368 -7.41 -4.94 0.10
CA ILE A 368 -8.56 -4.03 0.03
C ILE A 368 -9.71 -4.54 -0.83
N LEU A 369 -9.63 -5.77 -1.36
CA LEU A 369 -10.69 -6.39 -2.15
C LEU A 369 -11.56 -7.33 -1.30
N SER A 370 -10.98 -8.38 -0.73
CA SER A 370 -11.71 -9.48 -0.05
C SER A 370 -11.09 -9.92 1.27
N GLY A 371 -9.78 -9.81 1.46
CA GLY A 371 -9.10 -10.34 2.64
C GLY A 371 -8.33 -11.65 2.41
N PHE A 372 -8.53 -12.33 1.29
CA PHE A 372 -7.99 -13.69 1.08
C PHE A 372 -6.46 -13.70 0.96
N GLY A 373 -5.87 -12.67 0.37
CA GLY A 373 -4.44 -12.51 0.21
C GLY A 373 -3.71 -12.29 1.53
N ASP A 374 -4.39 -11.81 2.57
CA ASP A 374 -3.79 -11.63 3.89
C ASP A 374 -3.44 -12.96 4.56
N ILE A 375 -4.09 -14.08 4.18
CA ILE A 375 -3.70 -15.43 4.63
C ILE A 375 -2.22 -15.70 4.30
N VAL A 376 -1.72 -15.09 3.21
CA VAL A 376 -0.33 -15.17 2.78
C VAL A 376 0.47 -13.95 3.23
N LEU A 377 -0.08 -12.73 3.11
CA LEU A 377 0.66 -11.51 3.46
C LEU A 377 0.95 -11.40 4.95
N ASP A 378 -0.01 -11.69 5.85
CA ASP A 378 0.17 -11.52 7.29
C ASP A 378 1.32 -12.39 7.85
N PRO A 379 1.48 -13.68 7.45
CA PRO A 379 2.67 -14.43 7.80
C PRO A 379 3.96 -13.90 7.16
N LEU A 380 3.90 -13.41 5.92
CA LEU A 380 5.10 -12.89 5.24
C LEU A 380 5.62 -11.60 5.87
N VAL A 381 4.74 -10.70 6.33
CA VAL A 381 5.17 -9.46 7.01
C VAL A 381 5.81 -9.71 8.37
N LYS A 382 5.56 -10.86 8.99
CA LYS A 382 6.29 -11.30 10.19
C LYS A 382 7.73 -11.74 9.89
N VAL A 383 8.01 -12.13 8.65
CA VAL A 383 9.37 -12.50 8.19
C VAL A 383 10.09 -11.28 7.60
N VAL A 384 9.39 -10.49 6.79
CA VAL A 384 9.90 -9.26 6.18
C VAL A 384 9.00 -8.11 6.66
N PRO A 385 9.40 -7.36 7.70
CA PRO A 385 8.57 -6.29 8.25
C PRO A 385 8.00 -5.36 7.18
N ALA A 386 6.74 -4.94 7.32
CA ALA A 386 6.08 -4.05 6.36
C ALA A 386 6.85 -2.73 6.14
N ALA A 387 7.57 -2.28 7.18
CA ALA A 387 8.51 -1.16 7.15
C ALA A 387 9.64 -1.29 6.10
N HIS A 388 9.94 -2.50 5.61
CA HIS A 388 10.84 -2.70 4.47
C HIS A 388 10.12 -2.53 3.13
N TYR A 389 9.51 -1.36 2.95
CA TYR A 389 8.80 -1.01 1.71
C TYR A 389 9.66 -1.19 0.46
N ASP A 390 10.99 -1.10 0.58
CA ASP A 390 12.00 -1.33 -0.45
C ASP A 390 12.00 -2.79 -0.94
N TYR A 391 12.05 -3.77 -0.03
CA TYR A 391 11.91 -5.18 -0.41
C TYR A 391 10.53 -5.48 -0.98
N TRP A 392 9.49 -4.92 -0.36
CA TRP A 392 8.12 -5.07 -0.84
C TRP A 392 7.91 -4.42 -2.21
N CYS A 393 8.56 -3.29 -2.51
CA CYS A 393 8.59 -2.67 -3.83
C CYS A 393 9.16 -3.61 -4.88
N VAL A 394 10.32 -4.21 -4.63
CA VAL A 394 10.96 -5.16 -5.56
C VAL A 394 10.05 -6.38 -5.75
N PHE A 395 9.55 -6.95 -4.66
CA PHE A 395 8.60 -8.06 -4.70
C PHE A 395 7.35 -7.71 -5.51
N GLY A 396 6.75 -6.55 -5.25
CA GLY A 396 5.56 -6.05 -5.94
C GLY A 396 5.77 -5.88 -7.42
N VAL A 397 6.92 -5.35 -7.85
CA VAL A 397 7.27 -5.27 -9.28
C VAL A 397 7.39 -6.66 -9.90
N CYS A 398 8.13 -7.58 -9.27
CA CYS A 398 8.24 -8.96 -9.76
C CYS A 398 6.88 -9.65 -9.85
N TRP A 399 6.05 -9.49 -8.82
CA TRP A 399 4.68 -10.01 -8.76
C TRP A 399 3.82 -9.44 -9.89
N PHE A 400 3.90 -8.14 -10.12
CA PHE A 400 3.12 -7.44 -11.15
C PHE A 400 3.41 -7.95 -12.57
N PHE A 401 4.67 -8.29 -12.85
CA PHE A 401 5.09 -8.86 -14.13
C PHE A 401 4.96 -10.38 -14.22
N PHE A 402 4.67 -11.07 -13.12
CA PHE A 402 4.61 -12.54 -13.08
C PHE A 402 3.64 -13.14 -14.10
N PRO A 403 2.39 -12.65 -14.29
CA PRO A 403 1.49 -13.20 -15.32
C PRO A 403 2.04 -13.09 -16.75
N HIS A 404 2.80 -12.03 -17.04
CA HIS A 404 3.43 -11.82 -18.34
C HIS A 404 4.59 -12.77 -18.60
N PHE A 405 5.41 -12.98 -17.57
CA PHE A 405 6.49 -13.96 -17.60
C PHE A 405 5.94 -15.36 -17.83
N LEU A 406 4.92 -15.75 -17.04
CA LEU A 406 4.28 -17.05 -17.13
C LEU A 406 3.66 -17.30 -18.51
N ASP A 407 2.93 -16.32 -19.05
CA ASP A 407 2.37 -16.39 -20.40
C ASP A 407 3.45 -16.59 -21.48
N SER A 408 4.54 -15.83 -21.38
CA SER A 408 5.64 -15.90 -22.34
C SER A 408 6.35 -17.25 -22.27
N TRP A 409 6.56 -17.77 -21.06
CA TRP A 409 7.16 -19.07 -20.80
C TRP A 409 6.31 -20.22 -21.36
N LEU A 410 5.01 -20.25 -21.07
CA LEU A 410 4.08 -21.26 -21.57
C LEU A 410 4.00 -21.28 -23.10
N ARG A 411 4.02 -20.11 -23.75
CA ARG A 411 4.04 -20.01 -25.22
C ARG A 411 5.35 -20.51 -25.83
N ALA A 412 6.48 -20.32 -25.14
CA ALA A 412 7.77 -20.81 -25.59
C ALA A 412 7.82 -22.34 -25.56
N ASP A 413 7.39 -22.95 -24.45
CA ASP A 413 7.35 -24.41 -24.28
C ASP A 413 6.40 -25.08 -25.30
N GLY A 414 5.19 -24.54 -25.46
CA GLY A 414 4.22 -25.05 -26.44
C GLY A 414 4.77 -25.04 -27.87
N SER A 415 5.55 -24.01 -28.24
CA SER A 415 6.20 -23.96 -29.56
C SER A 415 7.29 -25.02 -29.74
N GLN A 416 8.08 -25.31 -28.71
CA GLN A 416 9.09 -26.37 -28.76
C GLN A 416 8.45 -27.76 -28.83
N ARG A 417 7.37 -27.99 -28.07
CA ARG A 417 6.65 -29.27 -28.07
C ARG A 417 6.01 -29.57 -29.42
N SER A 418 5.37 -28.56 -30.04
CA SER A 418 4.80 -28.70 -31.39
C SER A 418 5.87 -29.00 -32.44
N GLN A 419 7.05 -28.38 -32.35
CA GLN A 419 8.18 -28.69 -33.23
C GLN A 419 8.67 -30.14 -33.06
N ARG A 420 8.83 -30.63 -31.82
CA ARG A 420 9.24 -32.03 -31.58
C ARG A 420 8.23 -33.05 -32.11
N VAL A 421 6.93 -32.81 -31.95
CA VAL A 421 5.89 -33.70 -32.50
C VAL A 421 5.93 -33.73 -34.03
N SER A 422 6.11 -32.56 -34.68
CA SER A 422 6.20 -32.51 -36.15
C SER A 422 7.46 -33.17 -36.73
N VAL A 423 8.53 -33.29 -35.94
CA VAL A 423 9.74 -34.03 -36.32
C VAL A 423 9.52 -35.53 -36.16
N HIS A 424 8.80 -35.97 -35.12
CA HIS A 424 8.47 -37.39 -34.93
C HIS A 424 7.41 -37.93 -35.88
N GLU A 425 6.48 -37.11 -36.40
CA GLU A 425 5.53 -37.54 -37.45
C GLU A 425 6.16 -37.59 -38.85
N LYS A 426 7.38 -37.07 -39.01
CA LYS A 426 8.12 -37.04 -40.29
C LYS A 426 9.25 -38.07 -40.38
N VAL A 427 9.45 -38.87 -39.33
CA VAL A 427 10.36 -40.04 -39.28
C VAL A 427 9.52 -41.28 -39.19
#